data_AF-A0A2D5ENN4-F1
#
_entry.id   AF-A0A2D5ENN4-F1
#
_cell.length_a   1.000
_cell.length_b   1.000
_cell.length_c   1.000
_cell.angle_alpha   90.00
_cell.angle_beta   90.00
_cell.angle_gamma   90.00
#
_symmetry.space_group_name_H-M   'P 1'
#
loop_
_entity.id
_entity.type
_entity.pdbx_description
1 polymer ?
#
loop_
_entity_poly.entity_id
_entity_poly.type
_entity_poly.pdbx_seq_one_letter_code
_entity_poly.pdbx_strand_id
1 'polypeptide(L)' 'MDASIDAAVGCPTGQVECSGECVDVGSDPDHCGACGTSCGAGEVCSEGSCGLSCGGATPTLCGDRCVDTTSDRNHCGA' A
#
# COMPACT_ATOMS: atom_id res chain seq x y z
N MET A 1 21.68 -4.81 -26.41
CA MET A 1 21.02 -4.30 -25.19
C MET A 1 19.58 -4.00 -25.61
N ASP A 2 18.81 -5.04 -25.87
CA ASP A 2 17.42 -4.93 -26.34
C ASP A 2 16.60 -5.79 -25.38
N ALA A 3 15.69 -5.13 -24.67
CA ALA A 3 15.09 -5.62 -23.44
C ALA A 3 14.05 -6.70 -23.74
N SER A 4 14.34 -7.91 -23.26
CA SER A 4 13.37 -8.81 -22.61
C SER A 4 12.03 -9.02 -23.34
N ILE A 5 12.09 -9.56 -24.55
CA ILE A 5 10.96 -10.22 -25.20
C ILE A 5 10.95 -11.69 -24.77
N ASP A 6 10.65 -11.96 -23.50
CA ASP A 6 10.23 -13.29 -23.04
C ASP A 6 8.73 -13.22 -22.74
N ALA A 7 7.95 -13.62 -23.75
CA ALA A 7 6.57 -14.09 -23.71
C ALA A 7 5.67 -13.60 -22.55
N ALA A 8 4.92 -12.54 -22.86
CA ALA A 8 3.71 -12.14 -22.15
C ALA A 8 2.66 -13.28 -22.12
N VAL A 9 2.71 -14.09 -21.07
CA VAL A 9 1.56 -14.81 -20.52
C VAL A 9 1.42 -14.48 -19.02
N GLY A 10 1.64 -13.21 -18.70
CA GLY A 10 1.60 -12.73 -17.33
C GLY A 10 2.07 -11.29 -17.23
N CYS A 11 1.57 -10.61 -16.21
CA CYS A 11 1.92 -9.24 -15.90
C CYS A 11 3.41 -9.07 -15.54
N PRO A 12 3.99 -7.88 -15.76
CA PRO A 12 5.40 -7.63 -15.44
C PRO A 12 5.66 -7.85 -13.94
N THR A 13 6.92 -8.06 -13.58
CA THR A 13 7.33 -8.35 -12.20
C THR A 13 6.80 -7.31 -11.22
N GLY A 14 6.01 -7.75 -10.23
CA GLY A 14 5.35 -6.88 -9.25
C GLY A 14 3.88 -6.58 -9.56
N GLN A 15 3.40 -6.95 -10.75
CA GLN A 15 2.00 -6.81 -11.16
C GLN A 15 1.31 -8.16 -11.27
N VAL A 16 -0.01 -8.16 -11.09
CA VAL A 16 -0.86 -9.35 -11.17
C VAL A 16 -1.97 -9.09 -12.17
N GLU A 17 -2.37 -10.13 -12.91
CA GLU A 17 -3.48 -10.03 -13.84
C GLU A 17 -4.80 -9.96 -13.06
N CYS A 18 -5.43 -8.79 -13.07
CA CYS A 18 -6.73 -8.53 -12.49
C CYS A 18 -7.72 -8.24 -13.63
N SER A 19 -8.61 -9.20 -13.92
CA SER A 19 -9.65 -9.06 -14.96
C SER A 19 -9.11 -8.77 -16.38
N GLY A 20 -7.90 -9.26 -16.71
CA GLY A 20 -7.26 -9.04 -18.01
C GLY A 20 -6.42 -7.76 -18.10
N GLU A 21 -6.28 -7.01 -17.01
CA GLU A 21 -5.37 -5.89 -16.87
C GLU A 21 -4.29 -6.18 -15.84
N CYS A 22 -3.11 -5.61 -16.02
CA CYS A 22 -2.01 -5.77 -15.07
C CYS A 22 -2.05 -4.68 -14.02
N VAL A 23 -2.32 -5.08 -12.78
CA VAL A 23 -2.42 -4.16 -11.65
C VAL A 23 -1.27 -4.40 -10.70
N ASP A 24 -0.68 -3.31 -10.22
CA ASP A 24 0.42 -3.34 -9.26
C ASP A 24 -0.10 -3.58 -7.86
N VAL A 25 -0.27 -4.84 -7.49
CA VAL A 25 -0.72 -5.20 -6.14
C VAL A 25 0.29 -4.82 -5.05
N GLY A 26 1.49 -4.36 -5.41
CA GLY A 26 2.52 -3.94 -4.46
C GLY A 26 2.33 -2.52 -3.94
N SER A 27 1.65 -1.67 -4.71
CA SER A 27 1.52 -0.23 -4.46
C SER A 27 0.11 0.31 -4.69
N ASP A 28 -0.76 -0.42 -5.37
CA ASP A 28 -2.14 -0.03 -5.62
C ASP A 28 -2.99 -0.29 -4.35
N PRO A 29 -3.56 0.75 -3.73
CA PRO A 29 -4.37 0.61 -2.52
C PRO A 29 -5.73 -0.05 -2.77
N ASP A 30 -6.20 -0.14 -4.01
CA ASP A 30 -7.46 -0.82 -4.36
C ASP A 30 -7.23 -2.32 -4.70
N HIS A 31 -5.97 -2.74 -4.86
CA HIS A 31 -5.58 -4.11 -5.24
C HIS A 31 -4.38 -4.64 -4.42
N CYS A 32 -4.21 -4.21 -3.18
CA CYS A 32 -3.03 -4.49 -2.38
C CYS A 32 -2.87 -5.97 -2.00
N GLY A 33 -1.76 -6.58 -2.41
CA GLY A 33 -1.43 -7.99 -2.19
C GLY A 33 -2.19 -8.96 -3.10
N ALA A 34 -3.40 -8.63 -3.55
CA ALA A 34 -4.17 -9.39 -4.53
C ALA A 34 -5.23 -8.52 -5.23
N CYS A 35 -5.68 -8.98 -6.39
CA CYS A 35 -6.73 -8.32 -7.17
C CYS A 35 -8.02 -8.13 -6.36
N GLY A 36 -8.50 -6.88 -6.27
CA GLY A 36 -9.73 -6.51 -5.55
C GLY A 36 -9.56 -6.39 -4.03
N THR A 37 -8.33 -6.52 -3.53
CA THR A 37 -8.02 -6.26 -2.12
C THR A 37 -7.79 -4.78 -1.92
N SER A 38 -8.81 -4.06 -1.47
CA SER A 38 -8.65 -2.66 -1.08
C SER A 38 -8.15 -2.54 0.36
N CYS A 39 -7.22 -1.61 0.58
CA CYS A 39 -6.80 -1.19 1.91
C CYS A 39 -7.91 -0.37 2.57
N GLY A 40 -8.02 -0.48 3.89
CA GLY A 40 -8.98 0.28 4.68
C GLY A 40 -8.70 1.78 4.67
N ALA A 41 -9.66 2.56 5.17
CA ALA A 41 -9.54 4.01 5.18
C ALA A 41 -8.32 4.47 6.00
N GLY A 42 -7.37 5.13 5.34
CA GLY A 42 -6.12 5.60 5.95
C GLY A 42 -4.93 4.64 5.83
N GLU A 43 -5.14 3.47 5.23
CA GLU A 43 -4.09 2.52 4.91
C GLU A 43 -3.53 2.78 3.51
N VAL A 44 -2.24 2.54 3.32
CA VAL A 44 -1.59 2.52 2.02
C VAL A 44 -1.12 1.11 1.71
N CYS A 45 -1.07 0.80 0.43
CA CYS A 45 -0.40 -0.42 -0.01
C CYS A 45 1.10 -0.21 -0.06
N SER A 46 1.84 -1.00 0.71
CA SER A 46 3.29 -1.04 0.67
C SER A 46 3.76 -2.48 0.60
N GLU A 47 4.47 -2.82 -0.47
CA GLU A 47 5.00 -4.17 -0.72
C GLU A 47 3.90 -5.26 -0.68
N GLY A 48 2.69 -4.92 -1.12
CA GLY A 48 1.54 -5.85 -1.13
C GLY A 48 0.92 -6.09 0.23
N SER A 49 1.19 -5.21 1.19
CA SER A 49 0.55 -5.21 2.50
C SER A 49 -0.10 -3.85 2.77
N CYS A 50 -1.35 -3.86 3.22
CA CYS A 50 -2.00 -2.67 3.73
C CYS A 50 -1.38 -2.30 5.08
N GLY A 51 -0.88 -1.08 5.17
CA GLY A 51 -0.37 -0.52 6.42
C GLY A 51 -0.93 0.87 6.62
N LEU A 52 -1.29 1.21 7.86
CA LEU A 52 -1.69 2.57 8.21
C LEU A 52 -0.57 3.54 7.84
N SER A 53 -0.85 4.43 6.88
CA SER A 53 0.08 5.49 6.51
C SER A 53 -0.22 6.71 7.34
N CYS A 54 0.52 6.85 8.43
CA CYS A 54 0.51 8.08 9.19
C CYS A 54 1.36 9.11 8.45
N GLY A 55 0.76 9.71 7.41
CA GLY A 55 1.34 10.78 6.59
C GLY A 55 0.93 12.17 7.08
N GLY A 56 1.78 13.17 6.84
CA GLY A 56 1.47 14.58 7.08
C GLY A 56 1.65 15.01 8.54
N ALA A 57 0.67 15.75 9.07
CA ALA A 57 0.76 16.37 10.40
C ALA A 57 0.57 15.38 11.56
N THR A 58 0.16 14.12 11.30
CA THR A 58 -0.05 13.07 12.32
C THR A 58 0.80 11.84 12.01
N PRO A 59 2.13 11.90 12.19
CA PRO A 59 3.03 10.83 11.72
C PRO A 59 3.10 9.62 12.65
N THR A 60 2.53 9.68 13.86
CA THR A 60 2.66 8.60 14.85
C THR A 60 1.48 7.65 14.79
N LEU A 61 1.74 6.37 14.53
CA LEU A 61 0.74 5.31 14.63
C LEU A 61 0.47 4.98 16.10
N CYS A 62 -0.78 5.14 16.53
CA CYS A 62 -1.26 4.84 17.87
C CYS A 62 -2.41 3.83 17.84
N GLY A 63 -2.07 2.54 17.94
CA GLY A 63 -3.02 1.46 17.69
C GLY A 63 -3.52 1.55 16.25
N ASP A 64 -4.82 1.81 16.08
CA ASP A 64 -5.48 1.92 14.77
C ASP A 64 -5.63 3.37 14.27
N ARG A 65 -4.97 4.35 14.90
CA ARG A 65 -5.12 5.77 14.57
C ARG A 65 -3.80 6.49 14.40
N CYS A 66 -3.73 7.35 13.39
CA CYS A 66 -2.61 8.27 13.22
C CYS A 66 -2.83 9.53 14.06
N VAL A 67 -1.86 9.85 14.92
CA VAL A 67 -1.90 11.01 15.82
C VAL A 67 -0.60 11.81 15.72
N ASP A 68 -0.66 13.09 16.10
CA ASP A 68 0.51 13.93 16.26
C ASP A 68 0.88 14.03 17.73
N THR A 69 1.95 13.35 18.13
CA THR A 69 2.41 13.36 19.51
C THR A 69 3.07 14.68 19.92
N THR A 70 3.34 15.59 18.97
CA THR A 70 3.90 16.91 19.27
C THR A 70 2.84 17.91 19.74
N SER A 71 1.63 17.85 19.19
CA SER A 71 0.43 18.60 19.59
C SER A 71 -0.30 17.94 20.76
N ASP A 72 -0.43 16.61 20.75
CA ASP A 72 -1.28 15.87 21.69
C ASP A 72 -0.49 14.77 22.43
N ARG A 73 0.27 15.19 23.45
CA ARG A 73 1.12 14.31 24.28
C ARG A 73 0.35 13.30 25.13
N ASN A 74 -0.98 13.39 25.19
CA ASN A 74 -1.77 12.64 26.15
C ASN A 74 -2.24 11.27 25.65
N HIS A 75 -2.14 10.94 24.36
CA HIS A 75 -2.50 9.61 23.84
C HIS A 75 -1.71 9.19 22.58
N CYS A 76 -0.36 9.17 22.70
CA CYS A 76 0.58 8.16 22.14
C CYS A 76 2.07 8.56 22.20
N GLY A 77 2.45 9.45 23.11
CA GLY A 77 3.85 9.74 23.40
C GLY A 77 4.01 9.76 24.91
N ALA A 78 4.20 8.58 25.48
CA ALA A 78 4.62 8.44 26.88
C ALA A 78 6.11 8.78 27.01
#